data_AF-A0A249KS80-F1
#
_entry.id   AF-A0A249KS80-F1
#
_cell.length_a   1.000
_cell.length_b   1.000
_cell.length_c   1.000
_cell.angle_alpha   90.00
_cell.angle_beta   90.00
_cell.angle_gamma   90.00
#
_symmetry.space_group_name_H-M   'P 1'
#
loop_
_entity.id
_entity.type
_entity.pdbx_description
1 polymer ?
#
loop_
_entity_poly.entity_id
_entity_poly.type
_entity_poly.pdbx_seq_one_letter_code
_entity_poly.pdbx_strand_id
1 'polypeptide(L)'
;MESLAIIVAILFFLAIFCGPTAILIAKIKTHSLVTLIIKRIFHGMFITLGTLVGAQWLLIPGLPIAPRLFGITSLCTCYIATRNEYFPEFRLLNRLGIKSRNRPEHGPVSKWKLGGRSNGKDGHGPEGQH
;
A
#
# COMPACT_ATOMS: atom_id res chain seq x y z
N MET A 1 34.06 -16.75 12.09
CA MET A 1 33.75 -15.75 11.06
C MET A 1 32.55 -16.15 10.20
N GLU A 2 32.45 -17.40 9.77
CA GLU A 2 31.37 -17.89 8.90
C GLU A 2 29.95 -17.74 9.49
N SER A 3 29.76 -18.08 10.77
CA SER A 3 28.45 -17.95 11.45
C SER A 3 27.91 -16.51 11.47
N LEU A 4 28.77 -15.51 11.65
CA LEU A 4 28.36 -14.10 11.62
C LEU A 4 27.91 -13.69 10.20
N ALA A 5 28.64 -14.12 9.18
CA ALA A 5 28.31 -13.82 7.79
C ALA A 5 26.94 -14.40 7.40
N ILE A 6 26.61 -15.60 7.88
CA ILE A 6 25.30 -16.23 7.67
C ILE A 6 24.18 -15.39 8.30
N ILE A 7 24.36 -14.93 9.55
CA ILE A 7 23.36 -14.08 10.24
C ILE A 7 23.15 -12.78 9.47
N VAL A 8 24.23 -12.12 9.04
CA VAL A 8 24.15 -10.88 8.26
C VAL A 8 23.44 -11.11 6.93
N ALA A 9 23.74 -12.21 6.24
CA ALA A 9 23.06 -12.58 5.00
C ALA A 9 21.55 -12.78 5.23
N ILE A 10 21.14 -13.48 6.29
CA ILE A 10 19.73 -13.65 6.64
C ILE A 10 19.05 -12.30 6.90
N LEU A 11 19.73 -11.37 7.58
CA LEU A 11 19.20 -10.01 7.80
C LEU A 11 19.05 -9.23 6.48
N PHE A 12 19.98 -9.38 5.53
CA PHE A 12 19.84 -8.85 4.17
C PHE A 12 18.61 -9.41 3.47
N PHE A 13 18.41 -10.73 3.52
CA PHE A 13 17.23 -11.37 2.97
C PHE A 13 15.95 -10.83 3.62
N LEU A 14 15.90 -10.71 4.93
CA LEU A 14 14.73 -10.16 5.62
C LEU A 14 14.44 -8.71 5.22
N ALA A 15 15.46 -7.86 5.16
CA ALA A 15 15.32 -6.46 4.78
C ALA A 15 14.74 -6.30 3.36
N ILE A 16 15.19 -7.14 2.42
CA ILE A 16 14.78 -7.10 1.01
C ILE A 16 13.38 -7.70 0.80
N PHE A 17 13.09 -8.83 1.45
CA PHE A 17 11.87 -9.60 1.15
C PHE A 17 10.66 -9.23 2.00
N CYS A 18 10.82 -8.81 3.26
CA CYS A 18 9.68 -8.56 4.16
C CYS A 18 8.70 -7.51 3.64
N GLY A 19 9.21 -6.41 3.07
CA GLY A 19 8.36 -5.35 2.52
C GLY A 19 7.54 -5.81 1.31
N PRO A 20 8.18 -6.31 0.24
CA PRO A 20 7.48 -6.85 -0.92
C PRO A 20 6.49 -7.98 -0.59
N THR A 21 6.84 -8.92 0.31
CA THR A 21 5.91 -9.99 0.71
C THR A 21 4.71 -9.43 1.47
N ALA A 22 4.89 -8.45 2.35
CA ALA A 22 3.77 -7.77 3.00
C ALA A 22 2.85 -7.07 1.97
N ILE A 23 3.42 -6.41 0.95
CA ILE A 23 2.63 -5.81 -0.14
C ILE A 23 1.82 -6.87 -0.90
N LEU A 24 2.39 -8.06 -1.15
CA LEU A 24 1.68 -9.15 -1.81
C LEU A 24 0.53 -9.67 -0.95
N ILE A 25 0.75 -9.87 0.35
CA ILE A 25 -0.28 -10.31 1.30
C ILE A 25 -1.43 -9.29 1.37
N ALA A 26 -1.12 -7.99 1.37
CA ALA A 26 -2.14 -6.94 1.40
C ALA A 26 -3.11 -7.00 0.20
N LYS A 27 -2.66 -7.50 -0.96
CA LYS A 27 -3.50 -7.62 -2.17
C LYS A 27 -4.47 -8.79 -2.13
N ILE A 28 -4.29 -9.76 -1.23
CA ILE A 28 -5.15 -10.94 -1.14
C ILE A 28 -6.54 -10.50 -0.63
N LYS A 29 -7.58 -10.84 -1.40
CA LYS A 29 -8.98 -10.62 -1.01
C LYS A 29 -9.42 -11.74 -0.08
N THR A 30 -10.00 -11.37 1.06
CA THR A 30 -10.51 -12.31 2.06
C THR A 30 -12.01 -12.14 2.19
N HIS A 31 -12.76 -13.23 2.17
CA HIS A 31 -14.23 -13.23 2.23
C HIS A 31 -14.77 -13.50 3.64
N SER A 32 -13.99 -14.14 4.51
CA SER A 32 -14.39 -14.48 5.89
C SER A 32 -13.59 -13.70 6.92
N LEU A 33 -14.19 -13.47 8.09
CA LEU A 33 -13.50 -12.81 9.21
C LEU A 33 -12.25 -13.57 9.66
N VAL A 34 -12.32 -14.91 9.67
CA VAL A 34 -11.18 -15.77 10.05
C VAL A 34 -10.01 -15.59 9.08
N THR A 35 -10.27 -15.63 7.77
CA THR A 35 -9.21 -15.43 6.76
C THR A 35 -8.63 -14.02 6.81
N LEU A 36 -9.45 -13.02 7.13
CA LEU A 36 -8.99 -11.64 7.34
C LEU A 36 -8.04 -11.53 8.55
N ILE A 37 -8.38 -12.17 9.68
CA ILE A 37 -7.52 -12.17 10.88
C ILE A 37 -6.18 -12.84 10.56
N ILE A 38 -6.21 -14.03 9.94
CA ILE A 38 -5.01 -14.76 9.53
C ILE A 38 -4.15 -13.89 8.62
N LYS A 39 -4.75 -13.26 7.60
CA LYS A 39 -4.06 -12.34 6.69
C LYS A 39 -3.37 -11.21 7.45
N ARG A 40 -4.07 -10.58 8.41
CA ARG A 40 -3.52 -9.48 9.22
C ARG A 40 -2.38 -9.92 10.14
N ILE A 41 -2.43 -11.13 10.69
CA ILE A 41 -1.33 -11.67 11.52
C ILE A 41 -0.07 -11.82 10.67
N PHE A 42 -0.17 -12.51 9.52
CA PHE A 42 0.99 -12.69 8.64
C PHE A 42 1.49 -11.35 8.09
N HIS A 43 0.59 -10.49 7.63
CA HIS A 43 0.92 -9.15 7.15
C HIS A 43 1.66 -8.32 8.21
N GLY A 44 1.13 -8.28 9.43
CA GLY A 44 1.73 -7.59 10.56
C GLY A 44 3.11 -8.14 10.90
N MET A 45 3.27 -9.46 10.89
CA MET A 45 4.55 -10.12 11.19
C MET A 45 5.65 -9.75 10.20
N PHE A 46 5.36 -9.72 8.89
CA PHE A 46 6.34 -9.28 7.89
C PHE A 46 6.65 -7.78 8.01
N ILE A 47 5.64 -6.95 8.31
CA ILE A 47 5.88 -5.52 8.55
C ILE A 47 6.80 -5.31 9.75
N THR A 48 6.52 -5.94 10.89
CA THR A 48 7.30 -5.75 12.11
C THR A 48 8.73 -6.24 11.95
N LEU A 49 8.93 -7.41 11.31
CA LEU A 49 10.27 -7.92 11.00
C LEU A 49 11.05 -6.97 10.07
N GLY A 50 10.43 -6.53 8.97
CA GLY A 50 11.06 -5.61 8.02
C GLY A 50 11.37 -4.25 8.64
N THR A 51 10.46 -3.70 9.44
CA THR A 51 10.70 -2.42 10.13
C THR A 51 11.77 -2.52 11.20
N LEU A 52 11.82 -3.61 11.98
CA LEU A 52 12.84 -3.80 13.00
C LEU A 52 14.23 -3.92 12.39
N VAL A 53 14.39 -4.78 11.37
CA VAL A 53 15.67 -4.95 10.67
C VAL A 53 16.06 -3.66 9.93
N GLY A 54 15.13 -3.02 9.23
CA GLY A 54 15.39 -1.79 8.50
C GLY A 54 15.77 -0.61 9.41
N ALA A 55 15.09 -0.46 10.55
CA ALA A 55 15.42 0.56 11.54
C ALA A 55 16.78 0.27 12.19
N GLN A 56 17.07 -0.98 12.55
CA GLN A 56 18.37 -1.37 13.10
C GLN A 56 19.51 -0.94 12.17
N TRP A 57 19.36 -1.11 10.85
CA TRP A 57 20.40 -0.77 9.88
C TRP A 57 20.63 0.74 9.72
N LEU A 58 19.63 1.55 10.04
CA LEU A 58 19.74 3.00 10.08
C LEU A 58 20.36 3.53 11.38
N LEU A 59 20.05 2.86 12.49
CA LEU A 59 20.42 3.32 13.82
C LEU A 59 21.83 2.89 14.25
N ILE A 60 22.43 1.87 13.62
CA ILE A 60 23.79 1.46 13.96
C ILE A 60 24.82 2.47 13.42
N PRO A 61 25.58 3.15 14.29
CA PRO A 61 26.65 4.06 13.86
C PRO A 61 27.82 3.27 13.26
N GLY A 62 28.51 3.84 12.28
CA GLY A 62 29.68 3.21 11.64
C GLY A 62 29.35 2.15 10.57
N LEU A 63 28.07 1.85 10.32
CA LEU A 63 27.68 0.95 9.23
C LEU A 63 27.93 1.60 7.85
N PRO A 64 28.41 0.83 6.84
CA PRO A 64 28.56 1.32 5.47
C PRO A 64 27.24 1.83 4.87
N ILE A 65 27.35 2.63 3.81
CA ILE A 65 26.18 3.24 3.14
C ILE A 65 25.25 2.17 2.54
N ALA A 66 25.79 1.07 2.01
CA ALA A 66 25.00 0.04 1.32
C ALA A 66 23.88 -0.55 2.22
N PRO A 67 24.17 -1.13 3.41
CA PRO A 67 23.13 -1.54 4.35
C PRO A 67 22.10 -0.44 4.66
N ARG A 68 22.52 0.83 4.81
CA ARG A 68 21.57 1.90 5.10
C ARG A 68 20.54 2.08 3.98
N LEU A 69 20.95 1.98 2.72
CA LEU A 69 20.03 2.03 1.59
C LEU A 69 18.99 0.91 1.65
N PHE A 70 19.41 -0.31 1.97
CA PHE A 70 18.49 -1.43 2.18
C PHE A 70 17.57 -1.24 3.39
N GLY A 71 18.07 -0.61 4.46
CA GLY A 71 17.25 -0.24 5.60
C GLY A 71 16.14 0.75 5.21
N ILE A 72 16.49 1.78 4.46
CA ILE A 72 15.53 2.76 3.93
C ILE A 72 14.51 2.09 3.02
N THR A 73 14.95 1.28 2.06
CA THR A 73 14.01 0.60 1.15
C THR A 73 13.09 -0.36 1.89
N SER A 74 13.59 -1.06 2.91
CA SER A 74 12.77 -1.90 3.78
C SER A 74 11.70 -1.09 4.51
N LEU A 75 12.07 0.04 5.13
CA LEU A 75 11.11 0.93 5.79
C LEU A 75 10.08 1.52 4.83
N CYS A 76 10.50 1.96 3.65
CA CYS A 76 9.61 2.48 2.62
C CYS A 76 8.62 1.43 2.14
N THR A 77 9.07 0.20 1.89
CA THR A 77 8.21 -0.89 1.41
C THR A 77 7.25 -1.38 2.49
N CYS A 78 7.70 -1.49 3.75
CA CYS A 78 6.83 -1.78 4.89
C CYS A 78 5.79 -0.68 5.13
N TYR A 79 6.16 0.60 4.98
CA TYR A 79 5.22 1.72 5.04
C TYR A 79 4.16 1.62 3.95
N ILE A 80 4.56 1.35 2.70
CA ILE A 80 3.64 1.15 1.57
C ILE A 80 2.70 -0.04 1.85
N ALA A 81 3.22 -1.16 2.36
CA ALA A 81 2.42 -2.34 2.71
C ALA A 81 1.34 -2.01 3.75
N THR A 82 1.74 -1.39 4.86
CA THR A 82 0.84 -0.93 5.93
C THR A 82 -0.25 -0.02 5.37
N ARG A 83 0.16 0.94 4.53
CA ARG A 83 -0.73 1.91 3.91
C ARG A 83 -1.73 1.26 2.95
N ASN A 84 -1.32 0.24 2.19
CA ASN A 84 -2.21 -0.45 1.27
C ASN A 84 -3.27 -1.30 1.99
N GLU A 85 -2.92 -1.91 3.12
CA GLU A 85 -3.83 -2.77 3.88
C GLU A 85 -4.82 -1.98 4.75
N TYR A 86 -4.33 -1.00 5.53
CA TYR A 86 -5.15 -0.32 6.53
C TYR A 86 -5.74 1.01 6.05
N PHE A 87 -5.09 1.66 5.08
CA PHE A 87 -5.48 3.00 4.62
C PHE A 87 -5.57 3.10 3.08
N PRO A 88 -6.37 2.26 2.41
CA PRO A 88 -6.42 2.22 0.94
C PRO A 88 -6.91 3.53 0.30
N GLU A 89 -7.66 4.37 1.04
CA GLU A 89 -8.27 5.61 0.52
C GLU A 89 -7.46 6.90 0.75
N PHE A 90 -6.20 6.82 1.18
CA PHE A 90 -5.43 8.02 1.49
C PHE A 90 -5.24 8.92 0.24
N ARG A 91 -5.94 10.06 0.24
CA ARG A 91 -6.12 11.01 -0.87
C ARG A 91 -4.82 11.65 -1.39
N LEU A 92 -3.68 11.47 -0.72
CA LEU A 92 -2.42 12.10 -1.10
C LEU A 92 -1.79 11.50 -2.37
N LEU A 93 -1.85 10.17 -2.58
CA LEU A 93 -1.40 9.56 -3.86
C LEU A 93 -2.35 9.87 -5.03
N ASN A 94 -3.65 10.00 -4.75
CA ASN A 94 -4.61 10.50 -5.74
C ASN A 94 -4.32 11.96 -6.14
N ARG A 95 -3.83 12.79 -5.20
CA ARG A 95 -3.39 14.17 -5.48
C ARG A 95 -2.05 14.22 -6.23
N LEU A 96 -1.19 13.22 -6.07
CA LEU A 96 0.07 13.06 -6.82
C LEU A 96 -0.11 12.33 -8.16
N GLY A 97 -1.33 12.07 -8.61
CA GLY A 97 -1.63 11.48 -9.92
C GLY A 97 -1.36 9.98 -10.04
N ILE A 98 -0.81 9.33 -9.00
CA ILE A 98 -0.58 7.89 -8.98
C ILE A 98 -1.88 7.20 -8.56
N LYS A 99 -2.80 7.08 -9.52
CA LYS A 99 -4.05 6.34 -9.34
C LYS A 99 -3.75 4.87 -9.05
N SER A 100 -4.32 4.35 -7.96
CA SER A 100 -4.49 2.90 -7.78
C SER A 100 -5.37 2.38 -8.92
N ARG A 101 -4.83 1.47 -9.73
CA ARG A 101 -5.41 0.94 -10.99
C ARG A 101 -6.75 0.22 -10.82
N ASN A 102 -7.24 0.06 -9.58
CA ASN A 102 -8.46 -0.68 -9.28
C ASN A 102 -9.54 0.21 -8.65
N ARG A 103 -10.29 0.97 -9.45
CA ARG A 103 -11.63 1.52 -9.13
C ARG A 103 -12.40 1.83 -10.43
N PRO A 104 -13.75 1.76 -10.39
CA PRO A 104 -14.64 0.83 -11.10
C PRO A 104 -14.95 1.25 -12.55
N GLU A 105 -15.71 0.40 -13.26
CA GLU A 105 -16.16 0.54 -14.65
C GLU A 105 -16.92 1.84 -14.98
N HIS A 106 -17.31 2.62 -13.97
CA HIS A 106 -17.87 3.96 -14.15
C HIS A 106 -16.94 4.99 -13.49
N GLY A 107 -16.44 5.90 -14.33
CA GLY A 107 -15.35 6.81 -14.06
C GLY A 107 -15.56 7.77 -12.87
N PRO A 108 -14.55 8.63 -12.59
CA PRO A 108 -14.54 9.47 -11.40
C PRO A 108 -15.74 10.41 -11.37
N VAL A 109 -16.51 10.32 -10.29
CA VAL A 109 -17.66 11.17 -9.92
C VAL A 109 -17.32 12.68 -9.91
N SER A 110 -16.03 13.03 -10.00
CA SER A 110 -15.55 14.41 -10.08
C SER A 110 -15.92 15.13 -11.39
N LYS A 111 -16.39 14.43 -12.44
CA LYS A 111 -16.92 15.08 -13.65
C LYS A 111 -18.34 15.63 -13.50
N TRP A 112 -19.08 15.29 -12.44
CA TRP A 112 -20.49 15.68 -12.30
C TRP A 112 -20.74 17.09 -11.73
N LYS A 113 -19.70 17.86 -11.35
CA LYS A 113 -19.91 19.15 -10.66
C LYS A 113 -19.10 20.35 -11.12
N LEU A 114 -18.38 20.31 -12.24
CA LEU A 114 -17.70 21.50 -12.76
C LEU A 114 -17.89 21.69 -14.28
N GLY A 115 -18.81 22.59 -14.64
CA GLY A 115 -18.76 23.33 -15.90
C GLY A 115 -19.81 22.95 -16.94
N GLY A 116 -21.02 23.51 -16.82
CA GLY A 116 -22.04 23.48 -17.86
C GLY A 116 -23.19 24.43 -17.51
N ARG A 117 -23.05 25.69 -17.88
CA ARG A 117 -24.01 26.78 -17.68
C ARG A 117 -25.42 26.44 -18.23
N SER A 118 -26.40 26.91 -17.49
CA SER A 118 -27.80 27.20 -17.85
C SER A 118 -28.04 27.61 -19.32
N ASN A 119 -28.97 26.94 -20.00
CA ASN A 119 -30.26 27.46 -20.52
C ASN A 119 -30.85 26.47 -21.52
N GLY A 120 -32.00 25.89 -21.17
CA GLY A 120 -32.81 25.02 -22.04
C GLY A 120 -34.13 24.73 -21.34
N LYS A 121 -35.09 25.63 -21.55
CA LYS A 121 -36.49 25.51 -21.12
C LYS A 121 -37.19 24.61 -22.14
N ASP A 122 -37.08 23.30 -21.97
CA ASP A 122 -37.68 22.37 -22.90
C ASP A 122 -38.22 21.21 -22.07
N GLY A 123 -39.38 21.48 -21.48
CA GLY A 123 -40.11 20.53 -20.67
C GLY A 123 -40.62 19.37 -21.50
N HIS A 124 -40.22 18.16 -21.11
CA HIS A 124 -41.06 16.98 -21.25
C HIS A 124 -40.99 16.21 -19.93
N GLY A 125 -41.91 16.56 -19.03
CA GLY A 125 -42.37 15.67 -17.97
C GLY A 125 -43.12 14.48 -18.58
N PRO A 126 -43.42 13.45 -17.77
CA PRO A 126 -43.69 12.10 -18.25
C PRO A 126 -45.04 12.02 -18.97
N GLU A 127 -45.02 11.67 -20.25
CA GLU A 127 -46.22 11.29 -20.97
C GLU A 127 -46.53 9.80 -20.72
N GLY A 128 -47.68 9.56 -20.07
CA GLY A 128 -48.58 8.38 -20.14
C GLY A 128 -47.97 7.00 -19.92
N GLN A 129 -48.32 6.21 -18.90
CA GLN A 129 -49.66 5.66 -18.65
C GLN A 129 -50.44 5.33 -19.94
N HIS A 130 -50.12 4.19 -20.55
CA HIS A 130 -51.06 3.12 -20.89
C HIS A 130 -50.32 1.82 -21.20
#